data_AF-A0A661S2E6-F1
#
_entry.id   AF-A0A661S2E6-F1
#
_cell.length_a   1.000
_cell.length_b   1.000
_cell.length_c   1.000
_cell.angle_alpha   90.00
_cell.angle_beta   90.00
_cell.angle_gamma   90.00
#
_symmetry.space_group_name_H-M   'P 1'
#
loop_
_entity.id
_entity.type
_entity.pdbx_description
1 polymer ?
#
loop_
_entity_poly.entity_id
_entity_poly.type
_entity_poly.pdbx_seq_one_letter_code
_entity_poly.pdbx_strand_id
1 'polypeptide(L)'
;MTIDSKSKSKIPLIGLLAVKNHLVTKEELQKGVSQCSGADDTGLALKEYFLSNEMISSHNMQRLLRAAKAFEMRQKEFKFGAIAIRKGFINQSVLKLALEEQGNDIKNKKKVRLIGDILVEAGMLTPKQRDYIFKLQKRVWQESKKGSLPQKGEGPAIESKDSAKASENQVADTPGETVPDKEEEQGGLLEPEIIEGGIKLEISRDFMGAFLSKTDHFDENMTLTGIKEALFDKGIVLGIVVDEMIEGFINSSGFKTKSFRVAKGIVPIQGKDATVEFFFNTDYLKAGGLTKDGTIDFKDRGEIPHVEEGTVLAEKIPMVESRSGHNIYGDEIETIAGEDIVLKIGKGAKLSEDGIKVLADVKGFPKYALSGHVFVHQEYVAEGDVDYETGHINYDGNVTVKGRIKSGFKVKGNDIAAIELDGGIITADGNVNIAGGINEGKIYTRGNVYAKFIHQSQVVCMGDVIVEKEIVDADIECSGVCVVENGKFISSRITAKMGVKVRNIGTQMAEPNIVKVGYDIFTEKELGKNKDQVDKLKKQIAQHQDKKEKLKEENLNLQKQITELAHVQDRSQLEEKQINSDIS
;
A
#
# COMPACT_ATOMS: atom_id res chain seq x y z
N MET A 1 -14.51 -27.88 -23.97
CA MET A 1 -15.35 -28.09 -25.17
C MET A 1 -15.86 -26.74 -25.64
N THR A 2 -15.66 -26.51 -26.93
CA THR A 2 -15.92 -25.30 -27.72
C THR A 2 -17.34 -24.77 -27.53
N ILE A 3 -17.48 -23.50 -27.09
CA ILE A 3 -18.75 -22.79 -27.18
C ILE A 3 -18.72 -21.96 -28.46
N ASP A 4 -19.64 -22.35 -29.31
CA ASP A 4 -19.91 -21.90 -30.66
C ASP A 4 -20.23 -20.41 -30.73
N SER A 5 -19.75 -19.79 -31.81
CA SER A 5 -19.87 -18.37 -32.10
C SER A 5 -21.24 -18.04 -32.73
N LYS A 6 -22.25 -17.74 -31.91
CA LYS A 6 -23.48 -17.05 -32.37
C LYS A 6 -23.96 -16.01 -31.33
N SER A 7 -24.06 -14.76 -31.77
CA SER A 7 -24.62 -13.57 -31.11
C SER A 7 -24.37 -13.43 -29.59
N LYS A 8 -23.30 -12.74 -29.19
CA LYS A 8 -23.17 -12.22 -27.82
C LYS A 8 -24.20 -11.10 -27.60
N SER A 9 -25.45 -11.46 -27.30
CA SER A 9 -26.37 -10.55 -26.62
C SER A 9 -25.75 -10.23 -25.27
N LYS A 10 -25.43 -8.96 -25.05
CA LYS A 10 -24.75 -8.50 -23.84
C LYS A 10 -25.73 -8.70 -22.67
N ILE A 11 -25.53 -9.75 -21.86
CA ILE A 11 -26.45 -10.09 -20.76
C ILE A 11 -26.63 -8.87 -19.85
N PRO A 12 -27.86 -8.39 -19.64
CA PRO A 12 -28.11 -7.22 -18.80
C PRO A 12 -27.62 -7.43 -17.36
N LEU A 13 -27.02 -6.39 -16.77
CA LEU A 13 -26.48 -6.40 -15.41
C LEU A 13 -27.52 -6.86 -14.36
N ILE A 14 -28.78 -6.51 -14.57
CA ILE A 14 -29.89 -6.90 -13.68
C ILE A 14 -30.08 -8.42 -13.61
N GLY A 15 -29.92 -9.12 -14.74
CA GLY A 15 -30.01 -10.57 -14.80
C GLY A 15 -28.83 -11.27 -14.12
N LEU A 16 -27.61 -10.73 -14.28
CA LEU A 16 -26.43 -11.22 -13.58
C LEU A 16 -26.54 -11.05 -12.06
N LEU A 17 -27.10 -9.93 -11.60
CA LEU A 17 -27.33 -9.69 -10.18
C LEU A 17 -28.43 -10.59 -9.60
N ALA A 18 -29.48 -10.89 -10.37
CA ALA A 18 -30.52 -11.83 -9.95
C ALA A 18 -29.96 -13.23 -9.68
N VAL A 19 -29.10 -13.73 -10.57
CA VAL A 19 -28.43 -15.03 -10.40
C VAL A 19 -27.47 -15.01 -9.21
N LYS A 20 -26.68 -13.94 -9.05
CA LYS A 20 -25.71 -13.81 -7.94
C LYS A 20 -26.39 -13.76 -6.57
N ASN A 21 -27.61 -13.23 -6.47
CA ASN A 21 -28.38 -13.17 -5.24
C ASN A 21 -29.30 -14.40 -5.05
N HIS A 22 -29.10 -15.47 -5.84
CA HIS A 22 -29.90 -16.70 -5.80
C HIS A 22 -31.41 -16.49 -6.00
N LEU A 23 -31.81 -15.41 -6.68
CA LEU A 23 -33.22 -15.12 -6.96
C LEU A 23 -33.72 -15.85 -8.22
N VAL A 24 -32.81 -16.18 -9.14
CA VAL A 24 -33.10 -16.86 -10.40
C VAL A 24 -31.91 -17.78 -10.74
N THR A 25 -32.16 -18.91 -11.38
CA THR A 25 -31.09 -19.84 -11.84
C THR A 25 -30.44 -19.37 -13.14
N LYS A 26 -29.26 -19.91 -13.46
CA LYS A 26 -28.56 -19.60 -14.73
C LYS A 26 -29.38 -20.00 -15.96
N GLU A 27 -30.13 -21.09 -15.87
CA GLU A 27 -30.98 -21.61 -16.95
C GLU A 27 -32.20 -20.72 -17.18
N GLU A 28 -32.82 -20.25 -16.10
CA GLU A 28 -33.93 -19.30 -16.13
C GLU A 28 -33.52 -17.93 -16.68
N LEU A 29 -32.32 -17.46 -16.32
CA LEU A 29 -31.74 -16.25 -16.92
C LEU A 29 -31.54 -16.42 -18.43
N GLN A 30 -31.02 -17.57 -18.87
CA GLN A 30 -30.82 -17.84 -20.30
C GLN A 30 -32.14 -17.90 -21.07
N LYS A 31 -33.19 -18.50 -20.49
CA LYS A 31 -34.56 -18.49 -21.05
C LYS A 31 -35.15 -17.08 -21.10
N GLY A 32 -34.97 -16.28 -20.06
CA GLY A 32 -35.44 -14.89 -20.06
C GLY A 32 -34.71 -14.03 -21.09
N VAL A 33 -33.39 -14.17 -21.23
CA VAL A 33 -32.59 -13.44 -22.21
C VAL A 33 -32.91 -13.86 -23.65
N SER A 34 -33.21 -15.13 -23.90
CA SER A 34 -33.61 -15.57 -25.24
C SER A 34 -35.00 -15.04 -25.63
N GLN A 35 -35.95 -15.00 -24.69
CA GLN A 35 -37.28 -14.42 -24.92
C GLN A 35 -37.27 -12.89 -25.05
N CYS A 36 -36.28 -12.21 -24.43
CA CYS A 36 -36.14 -10.75 -24.49
C CYS A 36 -35.16 -10.26 -25.58
N SER A 37 -34.67 -11.17 -26.45
CA SER A 37 -33.56 -10.88 -27.37
C SER A 37 -33.89 -9.90 -28.52
N GLY A 38 -35.16 -9.53 -28.70
CA GLY A 38 -35.64 -8.59 -29.73
C GLY A 38 -36.09 -7.20 -29.22
N ALA A 39 -35.90 -6.89 -27.94
CA ALA A 39 -36.34 -5.61 -27.36
C ALA A 39 -35.27 -4.51 -27.48
N ASP A 40 -35.70 -3.26 -27.70
CA ASP A 40 -34.82 -2.07 -27.77
C ASP A 40 -34.01 -1.86 -26.47
N ASP A 41 -34.62 -2.17 -25.31
CA ASP A 41 -33.94 -2.24 -24.02
C ASP A 41 -34.14 -3.63 -23.39
N THR A 42 -33.20 -4.52 -23.72
CA THR A 42 -33.11 -5.87 -23.15
C THR A 42 -33.11 -5.90 -21.61
N GLY A 43 -32.69 -4.83 -20.92
CA GLY A 43 -32.70 -4.73 -19.46
C GLY A 43 -34.09 -4.46 -18.87
N LEU A 44 -34.89 -3.62 -19.54
CA LEU A 44 -36.29 -3.36 -19.17
C LEU A 44 -37.17 -4.57 -19.49
N ALA A 45 -37.01 -5.17 -20.67
CA ALA A 45 -37.76 -6.36 -21.05
C ALA A 45 -37.50 -7.54 -20.10
N LEU A 46 -36.24 -7.73 -19.68
CA LEU A 46 -35.88 -8.79 -18.73
C LEU A 46 -36.43 -8.53 -17.31
N LYS A 47 -36.53 -7.27 -16.89
CA LYS A 47 -37.18 -6.88 -15.64
C LYS A 47 -38.67 -7.23 -15.66
N GLU A 48 -39.37 -6.85 -16.72
CA GLU A 48 -40.80 -7.14 -16.88
C GLU A 48 -41.04 -8.65 -16.96
N TYR A 49 -40.17 -9.38 -17.65
CA TYR A 49 -40.21 -10.84 -17.70
C TYR A 49 -40.10 -11.50 -16.31
N PHE A 50 -39.16 -11.07 -15.46
CA PHE A 50 -39.00 -11.62 -14.11
C PHE A 50 -40.15 -11.27 -13.17
N LEU A 51 -40.84 -10.14 -13.39
CA LEU A 51 -41.99 -9.74 -12.59
C LEU A 51 -43.27 -10.46 -13.04
N SER A 52 -43.52 -10.55 -14.35
CA SER A 52 -44.73 -11.15 -14.92
C SER A 52 -44.79 -12.67 -14.73
N ASN A 53 -43.64 -13.34 -14.63
CA ASN A 53 -43.56 -14.78 -14.34
C ASN A 53 -43.40 -15.07 -12.84
N GLU A 54 -43.59 -14.08 -11.96
CA GLU A 54 -43.46 -14.18 -10.49
C GLU A 54 -42.10 -14.72 -9.98
N MET A 55 -41.08 -14.73 -10.83
CA MET A 55 -39.75 -15.28 -10.52
C MET A 55 -39.01 -14.43 -9.49
N ILE A 56 -39.28 -13.12 -9.46
CA ILE A 56 -38.72 -12.20 -8.48
C ILE A 56 -39.84 -11.28 -7.96
N SER A 57 -39.99 -11.18 -6.64
CA SER A 57 -40.96 -10.26 -6.04
C SER A 57 -40.64 -8.79 -6.37
N SER A 58 -41.68 -7.94 -6.43
CA SER A 58 -41.52 -6.50 -6.67
C SER A 58 -40.53 -5.84 -5.68
N HIS A 59 -40.52 -6.27 -4.42
CA HIS A 59 -39.58 -5.81 -3.41
C HIS A 59 -38.13 -6.20 -3.72
N ASN A 60 -37.88 -7.47 -4.06
CA ASN A 60 -36.53 -7.94 -4.41
C ASN A 60 -36.04 -7.33 -5.74
N MET A 61 -36.94 -7.09 -6.68
CA MET A 61 -36.63 -6.38 -7.92
C MET A 61 -36.20 -4.93 -7.64
N GLN A 62 -36.87 -4.22 -6.72
CA GLN A 62 -36.44 -2.89 -6.31
C GLN A 62 -35.04 -2.90 -5.65
N ARG A 63 -34.71 -3.93 -4.86
CA ARG A 63 -33.37 -4.10 -4.28
C ARG A 63 -32.31 -4.35 -5.36
N LEU A 64 -32.61 -5.20 -6.35
CA LEU A 64 -31.74 -5.44 -7.49
C LEU A 64 -31.51 -4.18 -8.33
N LEU A 65 -32.54 -3.38 -8.57
CA LEU A 65 -32.41 -2.11 -9.30
C LEU A 65 -31.54 -1.09 -8.56
N ARG A 66 -31.65 -1.02 -7.23
CA ARG A 66 -30.74 -0.19 -6.40
C ARG A 66 -29.30 -0.70 -6.50
N ALA A 67 -29.09 -2.02 -6.44
CA ALA A 67 -27.76 -2.62 -6.57
C ALA A 67 -27.16 -2.42 -7.97
N ALA A 68 -27.96 -2.51 -9.04
CA ALA A 68 -27.53 -2.26 -10.41
C ALA A 68 -27.11 -0.79 -10.61
N LYS A 69 -27.91 0.16 -10.11
CA LYS A 69 -27.55 1.59 -10.12
C LYS A 69 -26.27 1.88 -9.33
N ALA A 70 -26.11 1.26 -8.16
CA ALA A 70 -24.89 1.39 -7.35
C ALA A 70 -23.67 0.81 -8.07
N PHE A 71 -23.83 -0.32 -8.77
CA PHE A 71 -22.75 -0.93 -9.54
C PHE A 71 -22.34 -0.10 -10.76
N GLU A 72 -23.29 0.46 -11.51
CA GLU A 72 -23.01 1.37 -12.63
C GLU A 72 -22.33 2.66 -12.18
N MET A 73 -22.76 3.22 -11.04
CA MET A 73 -22.09 4.34 -10.38
C MET A 73 -20.65 3.97 -10.05
N ARG A 74 -20.42 2.85 -9.36
CA ARG A 74 -19.08 2.37 -8.99
C ARG A 74 -18.17 2.14 -10.19
N GLN A 75 -18.70 1.66 -11.32
CA GLN A 75 -17.94 1.50 -12.56
C GLN A 75 -17.52 2.84 -13.18
N LYS A 76 -18.42 3.84 -13.18
CA LYS A 76 -18.08 5.19 -13.63
C LYS A 76 -17.04 5.83 -12.72
N GLU A 77 -17.12 5.57 -11.43
CA GLU A 77 -16.24 6.16 -10.44
C GLU A 77 -14.86 5.51 -10.39
N PHE A 78 -14.79 4.19 -10.61
CA PHE A 78 -13.52 3.50 -10.84
C PHE A 78 -12.80 4.02 -12.09
N LYS A 79 -13.54 4.28 -13.18
CA LYS A 79 -12.98 4.89 -14.39
C LYS A 79 -12.49 6.31 -14.15
N PHE A 80 -13.23 7.11 -13.37
CA PHE A 80 -12.81 8.45 -12.98
C PHE A 80 -11.47 8.40 -12.22
N GLY A 81 -11.36 7.53 -11.22
CA GLY A 81 -10.13 7.33 -10.45
C GLY A 81 -8.95 6.88 -11.32
N ALA A 82 -9.17 5.92 -12.22
CA ALA A 82 -8.13 5.44 -13.13
C ALA A 82 -7.61 6.53 -14.08
N ILE A 83 -8.49 7.41 -14.57
CA ILE A 83 -8.09 8.56 -15.40
C ILE A 83 -7.31 9.58 -14.56
N ALA A 84 -7.75 9.85 -13.33
CA ALA A 84 -7.09 10.79 -12.42
C ALA A 84 -5.65 10.36 -12.08
N ILE A 85 -5.44 9.06 -11.83
CA ILE A 85 -4.11 8.47 -11.61
C ILE A 85 -3.25 8.54 -12.87
N ARG A 86 -3.80 8.15 -14.03
CA ARG A 86 -3.06 8.19 -15.30
C ARG A 86 -2.61 9.60 -15.68
N LYS A 87 -3.36 10.62 -15.25
CA LYS A 87 -3.02 12.04 -15.46
C LYS A 87 -2.10 12.60 -14.39
N GLY A 88 -1.75 11.82 -13.36
CA GLY A 88 -0.87 12.25 -12.27
C GLY A 88 -1.52 13.22 -11.29
N PHE A 89 -2.84 13.43 -11.35
CA PHE A 89 -3.53 14.38 -10.46
C PHE A 89 -3.70 13.83 -9.05
N ILE A 90 -3.86 12.51 -8.93
CA ILE A 90 -3.93 11.81 -7.65
C ILE A 90 -3.12 10.52 -7.74
N ASN A 91 -2.72 9.98 -6.60
CA ASN A 91 -2.11 8.65 -6.52
C ASN A 91 -3.15 7.59 -6.10
N GLN A 92 -2.74 6.33 -6.04
CA GLN A 92 -3.61 5.20 -5.69
C GLN A 92 -4.16 5.29 -4.26
N SER A 93 -3.42 5.87 -3.30
CA SER A 93 -3.86 6.00 -1.91
C SER A 93 -4.95 7.04 -1.76
N VAL A 94 -4.82 8.20 -2.41
CA VAL A 94 -5.86 9.25 -2.45
C VAL A 94 -7.15 8.72 -3.08
N LEU A 95 -7.07 7.91 -4.13
CA LEU A 95 -8.24 7.27 -4.73
C LEU A 95 -8.93 6.30 -3.75
N LYS A 96 -8.15 5.49 -3.01
CA LYS A 96 -8.68 4.53 -2.04
C LYS A 96 -9.42 5.25 -0.89
N LEU A 97 -8.84 6.32 -0.37
CA LEU A 97 -9.45 7.14 0.68
C LEU A 97 -10.77 7.77 0.21
N ALA A 98 -10.81 8.31 -1.01
CA ALA A 98 -12.04 8.89 -1.55
C ALA A 98 -13.15 7.84 -1.79
N LEU A 99 -12.78 6.61 -2.19
CA LEU A 99 -13.71 5.48 -2.31
C LEU A 99 -14.26 5.01 -0.96
N GLU A 100 -13.43 5.04 0.09
CA GLU A 100 -13.82 4.66 1.45
C GLU A 100 -14.81 5.68 2.05
N GLU A 101 -14.50 6.98 1.95
CA GLU A 101 -15.38 8.05 2.39
C GLU A 101 -16.75 7.98 1.69
N GLN A 102 -16.73 7.77 0.38
CA GLN A 102 -17.94 7.58 -0.39
C GLN A 102 -18.76 6.36 0.10
N GLY A 103 -18.08 5.26 0.43
CA GLY A 103 -18.69 4.08 1.01
C GLY A 103 -19.37 4.38 2.36
N ASN A 104 -18.74 5.20 3.20
CA ASN A 104 -19.28 5.63 4.49
C ASN A 104 -20.50 6.55 4.33
N ASP A 105 -20.48 7.47 3.37
CA ASP A 105 -21.64 8.32 3.05
C ASP A 105 -22.86 7.51 2.62
N ILE A 106 -22.64 6.48 1.79
CA ILE A 106 -23.69 5.57 1.32
C ILE A 106 -24.28 4.76 2.49
N LYS A 107 -23.44 4.24 3.40
CA LYS A 107 -23.88 3.51 4.61
C LYS A 107 -24.70 4.39 5.55
N ASN A 108 -24.33 5.67 5.69
CA ASN A 108 -24.95 6.62 6.60
C ASN A 108 -26.18 7.35 6.03
N LYS A 109 -26.76 6.90 4.91
CA LYS A 109 -27.92 7.51 4.21
C LYS A 109 -27.75 9.00 3.87
N LYS A 110 -26.50 9.49 3.75
CA LYS A 110 -26.23 10.85 3.26
C LYS A 110 -26.47 10.91 1.74
N LYS A 111 -26.63 12.13 1.20
CA LYS A 111 -26.71 12.35 -0.25
C LYS A 111 -25.44 11.78 -0.90
N VAL A 112 -25.59 10.87 -1.86
CA VAL A 112 -24.45 10.20 -2.50
C VAL A 112 -23.60 11.24 -3.24
N ARG A 113 -22.41 11.52 -2.71
CA ARG A 113 -21.40 12.39 -3.32
C ARG A 113 -20.58 11.58 -4.32
N LEU A 114 -20.19 12.19 -5.44
CA LEU A 114 -19.31 11.56 -6.42
C LEU A 114 -17.86 11.67 -5.96
N ILE A 115 -17.02 10.70 -6.31
CA ILE A 115 -15.58 10.72 -5.96
C ILE A 115 -14.90 12.01 -6.42
N GLY A 116 -15.25 12.52 -7.60
CA GLY A 116 -14.70 13.78 -8.11
C GLY A 116 -15.02 14.98 -7.21
N ASP A 117 -16.21 15.02 -6.61
CA ASP A 117 -16.60 16.10 -5.70
C ASP A 117 -15.96 15.91 -4.31
N ILE A 118 -15.87 14.66 -3.84
CA ILE A 118 -15.16 14.32 -2.60
C ILE A 118 -13.68 14.72 -2.68
N LEU A 119 -13.03 14.46 -3.81
CA LEU A 119 -11.64 14.85 -4.04
C LEU A 119 -11.45 16.37 -4.12
N VAL A 120 -12.42 17.09 -4.69
CA VAL A 120 -12.38 18.57 -4.72
C VAL A 120 -12.60 19.16 -3.33
N GLU A 121 -13.58 18.65 -2.58
CA GLU A 121 -13.81 19.06 -1.19
C GLU A 121 -12.61 18.76 -0.29
N ALA A 122 -11.90 17.67 -0.55
CA ALA A 122 -10.67 17.30 0.14
C ALA A 122 -9.43 18.11 -0.31
N GLY A 123 -9.54 18.95 -1.35
CA GLY A 123 -8.41 19.70 -1.93
C GLY A 123 -7.41 18.83 -2.70
N MET A 124 -7.78 17.59 -3.01
CA MET A 124 -6.96 16.63 -3.77
C MET A 124 -7.15 16.79 -5.29
N LEU A 125 -8.19 17.49 -5.72
CA LEU A 125 -8.41 17.90 -7.10
C LEU A 125 -8.91 19.35 -7.11
N THR A 126 -8.56 20.09 -8.15
CA THR A 126 -9.22 21.37 -8.42
C THR A 126 -10.54 21.13 -9.14
N PRO A 127 -11.52 22.06 -9.05
CA PRO A 127 -12.75 21.98 -9.85
C PRO A 127 -12.46 21.87 -11.35
N LYS A 128 -11.41 22.53 -11.83
CA LYS A 128 -10.96 22.49 -13.23
C LYS A 128 -10.43 21.09 -13.61
N GLN A 129 -9.61 20.47 -12.76
CA GLN A 129 -9.09 19.11 -12.98
C GLN A 129 -10.22 18.07 -12.97
N ARG A 130 -11.15 18.18 -12.01
CA ARG A 130 -12.36 17.33 -11.95
C ARG A 130 -13.16 17.42 -13.26
N ASP A 131 -13.44 18.63 -13.73
CA ASP A 131 -14.22 18.86 -14.94
C ASP A 131 -13.50 18.39 -16.20
N TYR A 132 -12.17 18.49 -16.24
CA TYR A 132 -11.33 17.92 -17.29
C TYR A 132 -11.38 16.38 -17.32
N ILE A 133 -11.28 15.71 -16.16
CA ILE A 133 -11.45 14.25 -16.07
C ILE A 133 -12.84 13.84 -16.55
N PHE A 134 -13.89 14.58 -16.19
CA PHE A 134 -15.25 14.32 -16.68
C PHE A 134 -15.37 14.46 -18.21
N LYS A 135 -14.70 15.45 -18.81
CA LYS A 135 -14.65 15.59 -20.28
C LYS A 135 -13.94 14.41 -20.93
N LEU A 136 -12.82 13.95 -20.36
CA LEU A 136 -12.10 12.75 -20.85
C LEU A 136 -12.93 11.48 -20.72
N GLN A 137 -13.62 11.29 -19.60
CA GLN A 137 -14.50 10.15 -19.38
C GLN A 137 -15.65 10.10 -20.40
N LYS A 138 -16.18 11.26 -20.80
CA LYS A 138 -17.20 11.38 -21.86
C LYS A 138 -16.64 11.15 -23.27
N ARG A 139 -15.41 11.58 -23.57
CA ARG A 139 -14.73 11.34 -24.87
C ARG A 139 -14.42 9.86 -25.10
N VAL A 140 -13.86 9.18 -24.10
CA VAL A 140 -13.57 7.73 -24.15
C VAL A 140 -14.86 6.92 -24.37
N TRP A 141 -15.99 7.39 -23.82
CA TRP A 141 -17.31 6.81 -24.07
C TRP A 141 -17.79 7.02 -25.52
N GLN A 142 -17.54 8.19 -26.11
CA GLN A 142 -17.93 8.48 -27.50
C GLN A 142 -17.11 7.69 -28.52
N GLU A 143 -15.80 7.51 -28.27
CA GLU A 143 -14.93 6.70 -29.13
C GLU A 143 -15.30 5.20 -29.08
N SER A 144 -15.64 4.69 -27.90
CA SER A 144 -16.11 3.30 -27.74
C SER A 144 -17.50 3.03 -28.32
N LYS A 145 -18.28 4.06 -28.68
CA LYS A 145 -19.53 3.95 -29.45
C LYS A 145 -19.35 4.05 -30.97
N LYS A 146 -18.26 4.66 -31.46
CA LYS A 146 -17.98 4.81 -32.90
C LYS A 146 -17.24 3.61 -33.52
N GLY A 147 -16.69 2.72 -32.70
CA GLY A 147 -15.98 1.52 -33.14
C GLY A 147 -16.89 0.32 -33.51
N SER A 148 -17.77 0.47 -34.51
CA SER A 148 -18.50 -0.66 -35.11
C SER A 148 -18.89 -0.40 -36.58
N LEU A 149 -17.88 -0.57 -37.48
CA LEU A 149 -17.86 -1.12 -38.87
C LEU A 149 -18.81 -0.59 -39.99
N PRO A 150 -18.42 -0.61 -41.31
CA PRO A 150 -17.98 -1.81 -42.06
C PRO A 150 -16.79 -1.69 -43.05
N GLN A 151 -16.39 -2.88 -43.55
CA GLN A 151 -15.20 -3.29 -44.32
C GLN A 151 -15.26 -3.06 -45.85
N LYS A 152 -14.08 -3.14 -46.51
CA LYS A 152 -13.71 -3.91 -47.74
C LYS A 152 -12.26 -3.55 -48.15
N GLY A 153 -11.36 -4.41 -48.64
CA GLY A 153 -11.38 -5.84 -48.96
C GLY A 153 -9.99 -6.34 -49.38
N GLU A 154 -9.89 -7.68 -49.49
CA GLU A 154 -8.99 -8.50 -50.33
C GLU A 154 -7.51 -8.70 -49.92
N GLY A 155 -7.18 -9.98 -49.64
CA GLY A 155 -5.82 -10.51 -49.38
C GLY A 155 -5.06 -10.88 -50.67
N PRO A 156 -4.10 -11.83 -50.70
CA PRO A 156 -3.90 -12.94 -49.76
C PRO A 156 -2.44 -13.16 -49.28
N ALA A 157 -2.31 -14.19 -48.42
CA ALA A 157 -1.12 -14.72 -47.77
C ALA A 157 -0.11 -15.41 -48.71
N ILE A 158 1.11 -15.68 -48.21
CA ILE A 158 1.93 -16.90 -48.42
C ILE A 158 3.08 -16.91 -47.36
N GLU A 159 3.15 -18.02 -46.58
CA GLU A 159 4.30 -18.85 -46.16
C GLU A 159 5.65 -18.21 -45.71
N SER A 160 6.49 -18.76 -44.83
CA SER A 160 6.55 -19.96 -43.99
C SER A 160 7.80 -19.86 -43.08
N LYS A 161 7.77 -20.59 -41.95
CA LYS A 161 8.86 -21.35 -41.29
C LYS A 161 10.28 -20.75 -41.13
N ASP A 162 10.76 -20.68 -39.88
CA ASP A 162 11.62 -21.66 -39.19
C ASP A 162 12.21 -21.00 -37.92
N SER A 163 12.08 -21.63 -36.74
CA SER A 163 13.15 -22.36 -36.00
C SER A 163 14.30 -21.44 -35.51
N ALA A 164 14.90 -21.51 -34.32
CA ALA A 164 14.77 -22.35 -33.15
C ALA A 164 15.57 -21.69 -31.99
N LYS A 165 15.31 -22.20 -30.77
CA LYS A 165 16.22 -22.36 -29.62
C LYS A 165 16.72 -21.16 -28.79
N ALA A 166 16.55 -21.40 -27.50
CA ALA A 166 17.10 -20.71 -26.35
C ALA A 166 18.60 -20.99 -26.14
N SER A 167 19.28 -20.06 -25.47
CA SER A 167 20.21 -20.36 -24.37
C SER A 167 20.61 -19.09 -23.64
N GLU A 168 20.65 -19.22 -22.32
CA GLU A 168 21.16 -18.29 -21.32
C GLU A 168 22.58 -17.80 -21.62
N ASN A 169 22.90 -16.55 -21.27
CA ASN A 169 24.03 -16.30 -20.37
C ASN A 169 23.99 -14.93 -19.71
N GLN A 170 24.52 -14.93 -18.50
CA GLN A 170 24.74 -13.85 -17.54
C GLN A 170 25.56 -12.69 -18.13
N VAL A 171 25.37 -11.47 -17.60
CA VAL A 171 26.38 -10.70 -16.84
C VAL A 171 25.74 -9.39 -16.38
N ALA A 172 25.98 -9.06 -15.11
CA ALA A 172 25.62 -7.81 -14.47
C ALA A 172 26.45 -6.65 -15.05
N ASP A 173 25.80 -5.53 -15.34
CA ASP A 173 26.46 -4.23 -15.24
C ASP A 173 25.43 -3.13 -14.97
N THR A 174 25.78 -2.30 -13.99
CA THR A 174 25.14 -1.05 -13.57
C THR A 174 24.88 -0.08 -14.72
N PRO A 175 23.80 0.71 -14.64
CA PRO A 175 23.82 2.11 -15.05
C PRO A 175 23.48 2.97 -13.82
N GLY A 176 24.38 3.82 -13.30
CA GLY A 176 25.14 4.81 -14.06
C GLY A 176 24.19 5.94 -14.41
N GLU A 177 24.14 6.95 -13.54
CA GLU A 177 23.38 8.19 -13.70
C GLU A 177 23.60 8.76 -15.10
N THR A 178 22.58 8.66 -15.96
CA THR A 178 22.47 9.46 -17.16
C THR A 178 21.54 10.62 -16.86
N VAL A 179 22.17 11.80 -16.75
CA VAL A 179 21.51 13.10 -16.89
C VAL A 179 20.64 13.03 -18.16
N PRO A 180 19.34 13.41 -18.12
CA PRO A 180 18.54 13.42 -19.33
C PRO A 180 19.09 14.52 -20.25
N ASP A 181 19.71 14.08 -21.34
CA ASP A 181 19.93 14.92 -22.50
C ASP A 181 18.58 15.49 -22.94
N LYS A 182 18.59 16.80 -23.16
CA LYS A 182 17.46 17.59 -23.62
C LYS A 182 16.91 16.97 -24.90
N GLU A 183 15.72 16.40 -24.83
CA GLU A 183 14.92 16.08 -26.01
C GLU A 183 14.71 17.39 -26.79
N GLU A 184 15.40 17.50 -27.92
CA GLU A 184 15.06 18.49 -28.95
C GLU A 184 13.67 18.13 -29.49
N GLU A 185 12.65 18.82 -29.00
CA GLU A 185 11.33 18.82 -29.60
C GLU A 185 11.46 19.27 -31.07
N GLN A 186 11.11 18.37 -31.99
CA GLN A 186 11.07 18.64 -33.43
C GLN A 186 9.96 19.63 -33.77
N GLY A 187 10.25 20.92 -33.64
CA GLY A 187 9.45 22.00 -34.21
C GLY A 187 9.72 22.14 -35.71
N GLY A 188 8.76 21.75 -36.55
CA GLY A 188 8.84 22.01 -37.99
C GLY A 188 8.91 23.52 -38.28
N LEU A 189 9.54 23.92 -39.39
CA LEU A 189 9.57 25.31 -39.85
C LEU A 189 8.27 25.65 -40.62
N LEU A 190 7.88 26.91 -40.59
CA LEU A 190 6.84 27.48 -41.46
C LEU A 190 7.37 27.65 -42.89
N GLU A 191 6.46 27.90 -43.84
CA GLU A 191 6.87 28.13 -45.22
C GLU A 191 7.84 29.33 -45.28
N PRO A 192 8.98 29.17 -45.95
CA PRO A 192 9.99 30.19 -45.99
C PRO A 192 9.54 31.40 -46.80
N GLU A 193 9.80 32.59 -46.28
CA GLU A 193 9.49 33.85 -46.95
C GLU A 193 10.78 34.55 -47.38
N ILE A 194 10.78 35.17 -48.56
CA ILE A 194 11.92 35.97 -49.03
C ILE A 194 11.67 37.41 -48.58
N ILE A 195 12.56 37.91 -47.72
CA ILE A 195 12.59 39.31 -47.28
C ILE A 195 13.55 40.12 -48.15
N GLU A 196 13.62 41.44 -47.89
CA GLU A 196 14.40 42.39 -48.67
C GLU A 196 15.88 41.97 -48.83
N GLY A 197 16.44 42.22 -50.01
CA GLY A 197 17.81 41.82 -50.42
C GLY A 197 18.07 40.32 -50.53
N GLY A 198 17.05 39.51 -50.85
CA GLY A 198 17.24 38.11 -51.22
C GLY A 198 17.60 37.21 -50.03
N ILE A 199 17.13 37.55 -48.84
CA ILE A 199 17.29 36.72 -47.63
C ILE A 199 16.04 35.87 -47.47
N LYS A 200 16.24 34.58 -47.21
CA LYS A 200 15.18 33.64 -46.88
C LYS A 200 15.01 33.59 -45.36
N LEU A 201 13.85 34.01 -44.88
CA LEU A 201 13.41 33.97 -43.48
C LEU A 201 12.57 32.72 -43.24
N GLU A 202 12.99 31.91 -42.28
CA GLU A 202 12.29 30.72 -41.81
C GLU A 202 11.95 30.89 -40.33
N ILE A 203 10.67 30.72 -39.99
CA ILE A 203 10.19 30.85 -38.61
C ILE A 203 9.78 29.47 -38.12
N SER A 204 10.16 29.14 -36.90
CA SER A 204 9.70 27.90 -36.25
C SER A 204 8.20 27.93 -36.01
N ARG A 205 7.50 26.80 -36.16
CA ARG A 205 6.04 26.71 -35.96
C ARG A 205 5.58 27.06 -34.55
N ASP A 206 6.46 26.94 -33.56
CA ASP A 206 6.23 27.35 -32.17
C ASP A 206 6.46 28.86 -31.95
N PHE A 207 6.88 29.59 -32.99
CA PHE A 207 7.22 31.01 -32.96
C PHE A 207 8.35 31.36 -31.97
N MET A 208 9.19 30.39 -31.57
CA MET A 208 10.29 30.58 -30.62
C MET A 208 11.65 30.85 -31.28
N GLY A 209 11.71 30.80 -32.60
CA GLY A 209 12.94 31.05 -33.36
C GLY A 209 12.68 31.55 -34.76
N ALA A 210 13.50 32.52 -35.18
CA ALA A 210 13.63 32.94 -36.57
C ALA A 210 15.03 32.62 -37.07
N PHE A 211 15.10 32.20 -38.33
CA PHE A 211 16.32 31.79 -38.99
C PHE A 211 16.45 32.46 -40.35
N LEU A 212 17.63 32.94 -40.68
CA LEU A 212 17.97 33.55 -41.96
C LEU A 212 18.88 32.65 -42.77
N SER A 213 18.68 32.59 -44.08
CA SER A 213 19.61 31.98 -45.03
C SER A 213 19.72 32.84 -46.28
N LYS A 214 20.87 32.77 -46.96
CA LYS A 214 21.11 33.56 -48.18
C LYS A 214 20.55 32.79 -49.38
N THR A 215 19.76 33.47 -50.21
CA THR A 215 19.35 32.91 -51.50
C THR A 215 20.43 33.17 -52.56
N ASP A 216 20.26 32.60 -53.75
CA ASP A 216 21.15 32.83 -54.89
C ASP A 216 21.14 34.29 -55.41
N HIS A 217 20.14 35.09 -54.99
CA HIS A 217 19.93 36.49 -55.40
C HIS A 217 20.13 37.46 -54.22
N PHE A 218 21.00 37.11 -53.27
CA PHE A 218 21.31 37.97 -52.13
C PHE A 218 21.98 39.28 -52.57
N ASP A 219 21.49 40.41 -52.06
CA ASP A 219 22.06 41.75 -52.34
C ASP A 219 23.33 41.97 -51.50
N GLU A 220 24.48 42.11 -52.17
CA GLU A 220 25.77 42.34 -51.54
C GLU A 220 25.88 43.71 -50.83
N ASN A 221 24.97 44.65 -51.10
CA ASN A 221 24.90 45.94 -50.42
C ASN A 221 23.97 45.94 -49.19
N MET A 222 23.42 44.78 -48.80
CA MET A 222 22.54 44.67 -47.65
C MET A 222 23.22 45.13 -46.36
N THR A 223 22.58 46.04 -45.63
CA THR A 223 23.10 46.60 -44.39
C THR A 223 22.48 45.92 -43.16
N LEU A 224 23.17 45.98 -42.02
CA LEU A 224 22.62 45.52 -40.75
C LEU A 224 21.27 46.20 -40.43
N THR A 225 21.17 47.49 -40.71
CA THR A 225 19.95 48.27 -40.52
C THR A 225 18.82 47.72 -41.40
N GLY A 226 19.09 47.43 -42.67
CA GLY A 226 18.09 46.83 -43.57
C GLY A 226 17.59 45.46 -43.11
N ILE A 227 18.45 44.60 -42.56
CA ILE A 227 18.01 43.31 -41.98
C ILE A 227 17.13 43.53 -40.75
N LYS A 228 17.48 44.48 -39.87
CA LYS A 228 16.67 44.78 -38.68
C LYS A 228 15.32 45.39 -39.03
N GLU A 229 15.26 46.29 -40.01
CA GLU A 229 14.02 46.86 -40.53
C GLU A 229 13.13 45.76 -41.14
N ALA A 230 13.70 44.88 -41.97
CA ALA A 230 12.97 43.77 -42.56
C ALA A 230 12.44 42.76 -41.51
N LEU A 231 13.19 42.51 -40.42
CA LEU A 231 12.72 41.69 -39.30
C LEU A 231 11.59 42.38 -38.52
N PHE A 232 11.71 43.70 -38.31
CA PHE A 232 10.71 44.50 -37.64
C PHE A 232 9.40 44.60 -38.43
N ASP A 233 9.48 44.77 -39.75
CA ASP A 233 8.32 44.78 -40.66
C ASP A 233 7.58 43.44 -40.67
N LYS A 234 8.30 42.35 -40.35
CA LYS A 234 7.74 41.01 -40.13
C LYS A 234 7.29 40.75 -38.70
N GLY A 235 7.34 41.77 -37.84
CA GLY A 235 6.90 41.73 -36.44
C GLY A 235 7.89 41.07 -35.48
N ILE A 236 9.08 40.65 -35.93
CA ILE A 236 10.08 40.02 -35.08
C ILE A 236 10.80 41.12 -34.29
N VAL A 237 10.46 41.24 -33.01
CA VAL A 237 10.89 42.35 -32.16
C VAL A 237 11.66 41.90 -30.92
N LEU A 238 11.57 40.62 -30.54
CA LEU A 238 12.11 40.12 -29.28
C LEU A 238 13.17 39.04 -29.49
N GLY A 239 14.27 39.14 -28.75
CA GLY A 239 15.33 38.15 -28.74
C GLY A 239 16.21 38.12 -29.99
N ILE A 240 16.31 39.25 -30.71
CA ILE A 240 17.22 39.42 -31.84
C ILE A 240 18.67 39.33 -31.36
N VAL A 241 19.50 38.60 -32.11
CA VAL A 241 20.93 38.43 -31.84
C VAL A 241 21.69 39.76 -31.92
N VAL A 242 22.83 39.85 -31.21
CA VAL A 242 23.66 41.06 -31.20
C VAL A 242 24.20 41.40 -32.60
N ASP A 243 24.43 42.68 -32.80
CA ASP A 243 24.76 43.31 -34.08
C ASP A 243 25.96 42.65 -34.77
N GLU A 244 27.00 42.27 -34.01
CA GLU A 244 28.19 41.64 -34.56
C GLU A 244 27.89 40.28 -35.23
N MET A 245 26.88 39.55 -34.74
CA MET A 245 26.48 38.28 -35.34
C MET A 245 25.71 38.47 -36.65
N ILE A 246 24.93 39.55 -36.77
CA ILE A 246 24.22 39.90 -38.00
C ILE A 246 25.22 40.39 -39.05
N GLU A 247 26.21 41.19 -38.68
CA GLU A 247 27.32 41.57 -39.56
C GLU A 247 28.14 40.35 -40.00
N GLY A 248 28.39 39.40 -39.09
CA GLY A 248 29.02 38.12 -39.42
C GLY A 248 28.21 37.30 -40.43
N PHE A 249 26.88 37.33 -40.32
CA PHE A 249 25.99 36.72 -41.32
C PHE A 249 26.10 37.41 -42.69
N ILE A 250 26.08 38.75 -42.73
CA ILE A 250 26.23 39.53 -43.98
C ILE A 250 27.57 39.24 -44.65
N ASN A 251 28.67 39.24 -43.90
CA ASN A 251 30.03 39.12 -44.44
C ASN A 251 30.48 37.69 -44.76
N SER A 252 29.73 36.66 -44.35
CA SER A 252 30.14 35.26 -44.54
C SER A 252 29.51 34.60 -45.77
N SER A 253 30.28 33.73 -46.44
CA SER A 253 29.84 32.97 -47.62
C SER A 253 29.07 31.67 -47.27
N GLY A 254 29.05 31.27 -45.99
CA GLY A 254 28.61 29.94 -45.54
C GLY A 254 27.10 29.75 -45.35
N PHE A 255 26.30 30.82 -45.28
CA PHE A 255 24.86 30.73 -44.99
C PHE A 255 23.97 30.53 -46.23
N LYS A 256 24.56 30.11 -47.36
CA LYS A 256 23.82 29.62 -48.54
C LYS A 256 23.23 28.22 -48.34
N THR A 257 23.82 27.42 -47.44
CA THR A 257 23.39 26.03 -47.16
C THR A 257 23.01 25.78 -45.70
N LYS A 258 23.29 26.72 -44.80
CA LYS A 258 22.96 26.64 -43.37
C LYS A 258 22.12 27.85 -42.96
N SER A 259 21.18 27.63 -42.05
CA SER A 259 20.34 28.67 -41.49
C SER A 259 21.00 29.30 -40.24
N PHE A 260 20.93 30.62 -40.15
CA PHE A 260 21.46 31.44 -39.05
C PHE A 260 20.31 31.85 -38.15
N ARG A 261 20.32 31.44 -36.88
CA ARG A 261 19.28 31.84 -35.93
C ARG A 261 19.44 33.32 -35.59
N VAL A 262 18.51 34.15 -36.07
CA VAL A 262 18.54 35.60 -35.89
C VAL A 262 17.70 36.07 -34.71
N ALA A 263 16.69 35.30 -34.29
CA ALA A 263 15.91 35.61 -33.09
C ALA A 263 15.60 34.36 -32.25
N LYS A 264 15.48 34.56 -30.94
CA LYS A 264 15.13 33.51 -29.96
C LYS A 264 14.15 34.03 -28.90
N GLY A 265 12.98 33.42 -28.83
CA GLY A 265 12.01 33.69 -27.76
C GLY A 265 12.51 33.24 -26.38
N ILE A 266 11.87 33.76 -25.33
CA ILE A 266 12.11 33.40 -23.93
C ILE A 266 11.17 32.25 -23.57
N VAL A 267 11.73 31.08 -23.28
CA VAL A 267 10.94 29.87 -22.98
C VAL A 267 10.21 30.05 -21.64
N PRO A 268 8.88 29.79 -21.56
CA PRO A 268 8.14 29.85 -20.31
C PRO A 268 8.57 28.73 -19.35
N ILE A 269 8.55 29.01 -18.05
CA ILE A 269 8.65 27.98 -17.01
C ILE A 269 7.25 27.69 -16.51
N GLN A 270 6.80 26.44 -16.69
CA GLN A 270 5.52 26.00 -16.18
C GLN A 270 5.59 25.83 -14.66
N GLY A 271 4.55 26.28 -13.96
CA GLY A 271 4.43 26.06 -12.53
C GLY A 271 4.19 24.59 -12.24
N LYS A 272 4.65 24.13 -11.07
CA LYS A 272 4.37 22.78 -10.56
C LYS A 272 3.71 22.90 -9.19
N ASP A 273 2.64 22.17 -8.98
CA ASP A 273 1.92 22.15 -7.70
C ASP A 273 2.82 21.64 -6.58
N ALA A 274 2.62 22.17 -5.37
CA ALA A 274 3.24 21.61 -4.18
C ALA A 274 2.73 20.18 -3.97
N THR A 275 3.58 19.30 -3.44
CA THR A 275 3.17 17.92 -3.11
C THR A 275 3.54 17.59 -1.67
N VAL A 276 2.84 16.60 -1.09
CA VAL A 276 3.14 16.11 0.26
C VAL A 276 3.61 14.67 0.15
N GLU A 277 4.83 14.43 0.60
CA GLU A 277 5.39 13.10 0.74
C GLU A 277 5.13 12.58 2.16
N PHE A 278 4.66 11.34 2.28
CA PHE A 278 4.37 10.71 3.57
C PHE A 278 5.40 9.62 3.86
N PHE A 279 5.97 9.64 5.07
CA PHE A 279 6.98 8.69 5.53
C PHE A 279 6.40 7.53 6.35
N PHE A 280 5.08 7.40 6.41
CA PHE A 280 4.40 6.25 6.98
C PHE A 280 3.47 5.63 5.94
N ASN A 281 3.26 4.30 6.06
CA ASN A 281 2.40 3.61 5.11
C ASN A 281 0.93 3.96 5.37
N THR A 282 0.34 4.76 4.49
CA THR A 282 -1.08 5.10 4.51
C THR A 282 -1.99 3.92 4.15
N ASP A 283 -1.45 2.87 3.50
CA ASP A 283 -2.17 1.65 3.13
C ASP A 283 -1.40 0.39 3.59
N TYR A 284 -1.43 0.15 4.90
CA TYR A 284 -0.73 -0.98 5.52
C TYR A 284 -1.45 -2.32 5.37
N LEU A 285 -2.71 -2.32 4.93
CA LEU A 285 -3.54 -3.52 4.79
C LEU A 285 -3.17 -4.31 3.52
N LYS A 286 -2.58 -5.49 3.69
CA LYS A 286 -2.18 -6.43 2.64
C LYS A 286 -3.18 -7.60 2.48
N ALA A 287 -3.06 -8.35 1.39
CA ALA A 287 -3.95 -9.47 1.06
C ALA A 287 -3.64 -10.78 1.82
N GLY A 288 -2.59 -10.81 2.63
CA GLY A 288 -2.13 -11.98 3.38
C GLY A 288 -0.66 -11.86 3.79
N GLY A 289 -0.28 -12.55 4.86
CA GLY A 289 1.11 -12.67 5.33
C GLY A 289 1.66 -14.09 5.12
N LEU A 290 2.96 -14.23 4.89
CA LEU A 290 3.61 -15.54 4.80
C LEU A 290 3.89 -16.07 6.23
N THR A 291 3.43 -17.27 6.56
CA THR A 291 3.80 -17.92 7.81
C THR A 291 5.24 -18.44 7.77
N LYS A 292 5.79 -18.78 8.94
CA LYS A 292 7.13 -19.39 9.07
C LYS A 292 7.30 -20.68 8.26
N ASP A 293 6.19 -21.37 8.00
CA ASP A 293 6.14 -22.63 7.25
C ASP A 293 5.86 -22.41 5.75
N GLY A 294 5.87 -21.16 5.27
CA GLY A 294 5.66 -20.81 3.86
C GLY A 294 4.20 -20.85 3.40
N THR A 295 3.23 -21.02 4.31
CA THR A 295 1.79 -20.98 3.98
C THR A 295 1.27 -19.54 4.08
N ILE A 296 0.31 -19.15 3.24
CA ILE A 296 -0.28 -17.81 3.29
C ILE A 296 -1.37 -17.78 4.36
N ASP A 297 -1.22 -16.92 5.36
CA ASP A 297 -2.26 -16.58 6.32
C ASP A 297 -3.09 -15.41 5.78
N PHE A 298 -4.29 -15.72 5.29
CA PHE A 298 -5.23 -14.73 4.77
C PHE A 298 -5.85 -13.83 5.86
N LYS A 299 -5.62 -14.14 7.14
CA LYS A 299 -6.04 -13.29 8.27
C LYS A 299 -4.98 -12.26 8.64
N ASP A 300 -3.75 -12.43 8.18
CA ASP A 300 -2.70 -11.44 8.39
C ASP A 300 -2.82 -10.33 7.34
N ARG A 301 -3.14 -9.12 7.82
CA ARG A 301 -3.30 -7.93 6.99
C ARG A 301 -2.06 -7.05 6.97
N GLY A 302 -0.94 -7.48 7.54
CA GLY A 302 0.29 -6.70 7.61
C GLY A 302 0.43 -5.90 8.89
N GLU A 303 1.60 -5.28 9.05
CA GLU A 303 1.97 -4.57 10.27
C GLU A 303 1.31 -3.20 10.35
N ILE A 304 0.69 -2.92 11.50
CA ILE A 304 0.09 -1.62 11.80
C ILE A 304 1.22 -0.62 12.04
N PRO A 305 1.26 0.51 11.31
CA PRO A 305 2.27 1.55 11.50
C PRO A 305 2.38 2.02 12.95
N HIS A 306 3.60 2.23 13.41
CA HIS A 306 3.86 2.75 14.75
C HIS A 306 5.06 3.71 14.67
N VAL A 307 4.96 4.87 15.30
CA VAL A 307 6.00 5.91 15.27
C VAL A 307 6.34 6.37 16.68
N GLU A 308 7.61 6.69 16.89
CA GLU A 308 8.10 7.31 18.12
C GLU A 308 7.92 8.84 18.06
N GLU A 309 7.90 9.48 19.23
CA GLU A 309 7.87 10.95 19.33
C GLU A 309 9.08 11.56 18.59
N GLY A 310 8.84 12.63 17.83
CA GLY A 310 9.85 13.32 17.03
C GLY A 310 10.05 12.76 15.61
N THR A 311 9.43 11.63 15.26
CA THR A 311 9.52 11.04 13.91
C THR A 311 8.91 11.97 12.84
N VAL A 312 9.58 12.11 11.69
CA VAL A 312 9.02 12.84 10.54
C VAL A 312 7.92 12.00 9.89
N LEU A 313 6.70 12.56 9.80
CA LEU A 313 5.52 11.89 9.26
C LEU A 313 5.25 12.27 7.81
N ALA A 314 5.44 13.54 7.48
CA ALA A 314 5.22 14.07 6.14
C ALA A 314 6.11 15.28 5.86
N GLU A 315 6.45 15.50 4.61
CA GLU A 315 7.24 16.64 4.14
C GLU A 315 6.56 17.27 2.91
N LYS A 316 6.43 18.58 2.94
CA LYS A 316 5.92 19.37 1.81
C LYS A 316 7.06 19.65 0.84
N ILE A 317 6.88 19.24 -0.39
CA ILE A 317 7.71 19.65 -1.52
C ILE A 317 7.10 20.95 -2.06
N PRO A 318 7.81 22.10 -1.99
CA PRO A 318 7.26 23.40 -2.39
C PRO A 318 6.85 23.46 -3.86
N MET A 319 5.88 24.34 -4.17
CA MET A 319 5.49 24.60 -5.55
C MET A 319 6.63 25.26 -6.35
N VAL A 320 6.66 25.04 -7.66
CA VAL A 320 7.54 25.77 -8.58
C VAL A 320 6.72 26.91 -9.17
N GLU A 321 7.19 28.15 -8.99
CA GLU A 321 6.55 29.33 -9.58
C GLU A 321 6.63 29.28 -11.11
N SER A 322 5.53 29.65 -11.77
CA SER A 322 5.54 29.82 -13.21
C SER A 322 6.21 31.14 -13.59
N ARG A 323 6.90 31.16 -14.73
CA ARG A 323 7.45 32.39 -15.31
C ARG A 323 7.00 32.49 -16.75
N SER A 324 6.31 33.57 -17.07
CA SER A 324 5.85 33.86 -18.42
C SER A 324 7.03 33.90 -19.40
N GLY A 325 6.85 33.19 -20.52
CA GLY A 325 7.74 33.28 -21.67
C GLY A 325 7.24 34.33 -22.66
N HIS A 326 8.06 34.65 -23.64
CA HIS A 326 7.68 35.53 -24.76
C HIS A 326 8.15 34.89 -26.07
N ASN A 327 7.29 34.86 -27.09
CA ASN A 327 7.69 34.43 -28.43
C ASN A 327 8.56 35.52 -29.12
N ILE A 328 9.03 35.27 -30.33
CA ILE A 328 9.87 36.25 -31.08
C ILE A 328 9.12 37.53 -31.50
N TYR A 329 7.78 37.50 -31.49
CA TYR A 329 6.91 38.63 -31.79
C TYR A 329 6.59 39.49 -30.54
N GLY A 330 7.03 39.05 -29.35
CA GLY A 330 6.76 39.73 -28.09
C GLY A 330 5.42 39.35 -27.44
N ASP A 331 4.68 38.37 -27.99
CA ASP A 331 3.48 37.87 -27.34
C ASP A 331 3.85 37.04 -26.11
N GLU A 332 3.16 37.31 -24.99
CA GLU A 332 3.30 36.56 -23.75
C GLU A 332 2.74 35.13 -23.92
N ILE A 333 3.51 34.13 -23.50
CA ILE A 333 3.09 32.73 -23.54
C ILE A 333 2.47 32.40 -22.20
N GLU A 334 1.17 32.06 -22.21
CA GLU A 334 0.42 31.68 -21.01
C GLU A 334 1.12 30.55 -20.24
N THR A 335 1.21 30.71 -18.92
CA THR A 335 1.75 29.68 -18.02
C THR A 335 0.70 29.25 -17.02
N ILE A 336 0.76 27.98 -16.63
CA ILE A 336 -0.07 27.46 -15.56
C ILE A 336 0.66 27.74 -14.25
N ALA A 337 0.05 28.54 -13.38
CA ALA A 337 0.55 28.75 -12.02
C ALA A 337 0.41 27.45 -11.22
N GLY A 338 1.44 27.11 -10.45
CA GLY A 338 1.36 26.02 -9.47
C GLY A 338 0.49 26.42 -8.30
N GLU A 339 -0.25 25.45 -7.73
CA GLU A 339 -1.00 25.65 -6.48
C GLU A 339 -0.16 25.21 -5.27
N ASP A 340 -0.23 26.01 -4.19
CA ASP A 340 0.44 25.68 -2.94
C ASP A 340 -0.46 24.84 -2.01
N ILE A 341 0.15 24.00 -1.19
CA ILE A 341 -0.54 23.14 -0.22
C ILE A 341 -0.13 23.54 1.20
N VAL A 342 -1.12 23.68 2.09
CA VAL A 342 -0.89 23.89 3.53
C VAL A 342 -0.97 22.55 4.24
N LEU A 343 0.10 22.19 4.96
CA LEU A 343 0.11 21.03 5.85
C LEU A 343 -0.84 21.28 7.02
N LYS A 344 -1.83 20.40 7.19
CA LYS A 344 -2.76 20.46 8.34
C LYS A 344 -2.38 19.37 9.33
N ILE A 345 -2.31 19.74 10.60
CA ILE A 345 -2.00 18.84 11.69
C ILE A 345 -3.20 18.65 12.61
N GLY A 346 -3.37 17.43 13.08
CA GLY A 346 -4.33 17.04 14.09
C GLY A 346 -3.66 16.80 15.45
N LYS A 347 -4.42 16.21 16.37
CA LYS A 347 -3.87 15.81 17.68
C LYS A 347 -2.71 14.82 17.54
N GLY A 348 -1.68 14.99 18.35
CA GLY A 348 -0.49 14.12 18.39
C GLY A 348 0.53 14.37 17.28
N ALA A 349 0.31 15.37 16.42
CA ALA A 349 1.27 15.81 15.42
C ALA A 349 1.58 17.31 15.61
N LYS A 350 2.78 17.73 15.24
CA LYS A 350 3.23 19.13 15.25
C LYS A 350 3.91 19.49 13.93
N LEU A 351 3.92 20.77 13.58
CA LEU A 351 4.69 21.27 12.44
C LEU A 351 6.12 21.57 12.89
N SER A 352 7.08 21.43 11.98
CA SER A 352 8.43 21.97 12.14
C SER A 352 8.41 23.50 12.14
N GLU A 353 9.47 24.13 12.65
CA GLU A 353 9.58 25.59 12.76
C GLU A 353 9.45 26.32 11.41
N ASP A 354 9.90 25.68 10.33
CA ASP A 354 9.78 26.18 8.95
C ASP A 354 8.41 25.92 8.31
N GLY A 355 7.53 25.14 8.95
CA GLY A 355 6.21 24.76 8.44
C GLY A 355 6.24 23.77 7.25
N ILE A 356 7.40 23.17 6.95
CA ILE A 356 7.59 22.28 5.79
C ILE A 356 7.39 20.80 6.16
N LYS A 357 7.56 20.44 7.44
CA LYS A 357 7.46 19.04 7.90
C LYS A 357 6.40 18.89 8.97
N VAL A 358 5.79 17.70 8.99
CA VAL A 358 4.95 17.23 10.09
C VAL A 358 5.75 16.23 10.91
N LEU A 359 5.85 16.45 12.22
CA LEU A 359 6.52 15.59 13.18
C LEU A 359 5.50 14.95 14.12
N ALA A 360 5.79 13.74 14.59
CA ALA A 360 5.06 13.13 15.68
C ALA A 360 5.32 13.90 16.98
N ASP A 361 4.27 14.33 17.66
CA ASP A 361 4.36 14.97 18.98
C ASP A 361 4.19 13.95 20.11
N VAL A 362 3.63 12.78 19.80
CA VAL A 362 3.51 11.65 20.72
C VAL A 362 3.88 10.36 20.00
N LYS A 363 4.30 9.35 20.76
CA LYS A 363 4.41 7.96 20.29
C LYS A 363 3.02 7.41 19.94
N GLY A 364 2.87 6.70 18.82
CA GLY A 364 1.60 6.05 18.49
C GLY A 364 1.38 5.68 17.01
N PHE A 365 0.11 5.56 16.63
CA PHE A 365 -0.38 5.19 15.30
C PHE A 365 -0.59 6.45 14.44
N PRO A 366 0.22 6.66 13.38
CA PRO A 366 0.04 7.79 12.48
C PRO A 366 -1.11 7.53 11.51
N LYS A 367 -1.96 8.56 11.30
CA LYS A 367 -3.10 8.48 10.37
C LYS A 367 -3.22 9.76 9.56
N TYR A 368 -3.46 9.60 8.26
CA TYR A 368 -3.85 10.70 7.38
C TYR A 368 -5.36 10.69 7.16
N ALA A 369 -6.03 11.78 7.53
CA ALA A 369 -7.46 11.93 7.36
C ALA A 369 -7.80 12.59 6.02
N LEU A 370 -8.99 12.29 5.49
CA LEU A 370 -9.49 12.91 4.27
C LEU A 370 -9.63 14.44 4.37
N SER A 371 -9.77 14.98 5.59
CA SER A 371 -9.74 16.42 5.86
C SER A 371 -8.36 17.07 5.60
N GLY A 372 -7.35 16.29 5.18
CA GLY A 372 -5.98 16.70 4.96
C GLY A 372 -5.14 16.78 6.24
N HIS A 373 -5.67 16.32 7.37
CA HIS A 373 -4.97 16.39 8.66
C HIS A 373 -4.17 15.12 8.94
N VAL A 374 -2.93 15.29 9.40
CA VAL A 374 -2.10 14.21 9.94
C VAL A 374 -2.28 14.12 11.45
N PHE A 375 -2.62 12.95 11.96
CA PHE A 375 -2.80 12.66 13.39
C PHE A 375 -1.81 11.60 13.86
N VAL A 376 -1.49 11.62 15.15
CA VAL A 376 -0.90 10.45 15.83
C VAL A 376 -1.77 10.10 17.03
N HIS A 377 -2.33 8.89 17.02
CA HIS A 377 -3.13 8.37 18.12
C HIS A 377 -2.27 7.49 19.02
N GLN A 378 -2.29 7.71 20.34
CA GLN A 378 -1.55 6.87 21.29
C GLN A 378 -2.09 5.44 21.38
N GLU A 379 -3.36 5.24 21.02
CA GLU A 379 -4.00 3.93 20.94
C GLU A 379 -4.39 3.60 19.50
N TYR A 380 -4.38 2.30 19.18
CA TYR A 380 -4.97 1.79 17.96
C TYR A 380 -6.45 1.48 18.17
N VAL A 381 -7.31 2.13 17.39
CA VAL A 381 -8.77 1.93 17.46
C VAL A 381 -9.25 1.19 16.22
N ALA A 382 -9.71 -0.05 16.41
CA ALA A 382 -10.46 -0.77 15.39
C ALA A 382 -11.94 -0.33 15.48
N GLU A 383 -12.42 0.35 14.44
CA GLU A 383 -13.78 0.90 14.40
C GLU A 383 -14.89 -0.17 14.32
N GLY A 384 -14.55 -1.43 14.04
CA GLY A 384 -15.49 -2.53 13.90
C GLY A 384 -14.96 -3.85 14.47
N ASP A 385 -15.45 -4.95 13.91
CA ASP A 385 -15.05 -6.30 14.31
C ASP A 385 -13.62 -6.63 13.85
N VAL A 386 -12.94 -7.46 14.62
CA VAL A 386 -11.70 -8.11 14.19
C VAL A 386 -12.07 -9.39 13.46
N ASP A 387 -12.10 -9.28 12.13
CA ASP A 387 -12.44 -10.37 11.21
C ASP A 387 -11.58 -10.33 9.95
N TYR A 388 -12.03 -10.93 8.85
CA TYR A 388 -11.24 -10.94 7.61
C TYR A 388 -11.01 -9.55 7.03
N GLU A 389 -11.85 -8.55 7.30
CA GLU A 389 -11.64 -7.19 6.81
C GLU A 389 -10.49 -6.51 7.58
N THR A 390 -10.50 -6.61 8.90
CA THR A 390 -9.50 -5.99 9.80
C THR A 390 -8.20 -6.80 9.89
N GLY A 391 -8.31 -8.13 9.92
CA GLY A 391 -7.20 -9.05 10.12
C GLY A 391 -6.80 -9.24 11.58
N HIS A 392 -5.68 -9.93 11.80
CA HIS A 392 -5.01 -9.94 13.09
C HIS A 392 -4.51 -8.54 13.46
N ILE A 393 -4.58 -8.20 14.74
CA ILE A 393 -4.06 -6.94 15.27
C ILE A 393 -2.83 -7.26 16.10
N ASN A 394 -1.70 -6.68 15.73
CA ASN A 394 -0.48 -6.70 16.54
C ASN A 394 0.03 -5.27 16.60
N TYR A 395 -0.09 -4.65 17.78
CA TYR A 395 0.23 -3.24 17.97
C TYR A 395 1.03 -3.04 19.25
N ASP A 396 2.14 -2.30 19.17
CA ASP A 396 2.95 -1.95 20.33
C ASP A 396 2.35 -0.74 21.07
N GLY A 397 1.23 -0.98 21.75
CA GLY A 397 0.49 0.06 22.47
C GLY A 397 -0.92 -0.41 22.84
N ASN A 398 -1.74 0.54 23.26
CA ASN A 398 -3.11 0.24 23.68
C ASN A 398 -3.98 -0.03 22.46
N VAL A 399 -4.86 -1.03 22.58
CA VAL A 399 -5.76 -1.47 21.49
C VAL A 399 -7.20 -1.41 21.97
N THR A 400 -8.02 -0.63 21.27
CA THR A 400 -9.45 -0.53 21.50
C THR A 400 -10.22 -1.06 20.29
N VAL A 401 -10.99 -2.13 20.49
CA VAL A 401 -11.85 -2.73 19.48
C VAL A 401 -13.30 -2.33 19.77
N LYS A 402 -13.88 -1.48 18.92
CA LYS A 402 -15.29 -1.05 19.05
C LYS A 402 -16.30 -2.12 18.61
N GLY A 403 -15.83 -3.29 18.19
CA GLY A 403 -16.65 -4.44 17.83
C GLY A 403 -16.24 -5.72 18.57
N ARG A 404 -16.49 -6.85 17.92
CA ARG A 404 -16.19 -8.19 18.42
C ARG A 404 -14.87 -8.71 17.88
N ILE A 405 -14.15 -9.49 18.68
CA ILE A 405 -13.00 -10.26 18.20
C ILE A 405 -13.50 -11.65 17.83
N LYS A 406 -13.57 -11.95 16.52
CA LYS A 406 -14.18 -13.19 15.99
C LYS A 406 -13.25 -14.40 16.08
N SER A 407 -13.84 -15.56 15.82
CA SER A 407 -13.20 -16.85 15.99
C SER A 407 -11.94 -17.01 15.13
N GLY A 408 -10.86 -17.43 15.78
CA GLY A 408 -9.56 -17.63 15.15
C GLY A 408 -8.86 -16.35 14.71
N PHE A 409 -9.26 -15.17 15.21
CA PHE A 409 -8.50 -13.92 15.10
C PHE A 409 -7.69 -13.65 16.37
N LYS A 410 -6.56 -12.98 16.21
CA LYS A 410 -5.60 -12.69 17.27
C LYS A 410 -5.45 -11.19 17.44
N VAL A 411 -5.46 -10.73 18.69
CA VAL A 411 -5.21 -9.33 19.06
C VAL A 411 -4.09 -9.31 20.10
N LYS A 412 -3.01 -8.59 19.79
CA LYS A 412 -1.86 -8.37 20.67
C LYS A 412 -1.63 -6.88 20.89
N GLY A 413 -1.42 -6.49 22.14
CA GLY A 413 -1.25 -5.10 22.58
C GLY A 413 -0.78 -4.99 24.02
N ASN A 414 -0.68 -3.75 24.52
CA ASN A 414 -0.42 -3.47 25.93
C ASN A 414 -1.71 -3.62 26.75
N ASP A 415 -2.53 -2.58 26.86
CA ASP A 415 -3.92 -2.71 27.33
C ASP A 415 -4.85 -3.02 26.16
N ILE A 416 -5.82 -3.91 26.36
CA ILE A 416 -6.79 -4.30 25.32
C ILE A 416 -8.21 -4.12 25.82
N ALA A 417 -9.00 -3.32 25.11
CA ALA A 417 -10.43 -3.16 25.34
C ALA A 417 -11.23 -3.67 24.14
N ALA A 418 -12.30 -4.44 24.38
CA ALA A 418 -13.21 -4.87 23.32
C ALA A 418 -14.66 -4.98 23.82
N ILE A 419 -15.63 -5.01 22.90
CA ILE A 419 -17.03 -5.23 23.27
C ILE A 419 -17.23 -6.69 23.67
N GLU A 420 -16.86 -7.64 22.82
CA GLU A 420 -17.02 -9.08 23.07
C GLU A 420 -15.83 -9.86 22.46
N LEU A 421 -15.47 -10.98 23.09
CA LEU A 421 -14.54 -11.97 22.56
C LEU A 421 -15.32 -13.23 22.20
N ASP A 422 -15.28 -13.64 20.93
CA ASP A 422 -16.07 -14.76 20.40
C ASP A 422 -15.17 -15.70 19.58
N GLY A 423 -14.57 -16.70 20.24
CA GLY A 423 -13.62 -17.64 19.63
C GLY A 423 -12.22 -17.06 19.36
N GLY A 424 -11.97 -15.80 19.77
CA GLY A 424 -10.73 -15.08 19.49
C GLY A 424 -9.62 -15.35 20.50
N ILE A 425 -8.42 -14.84 20.20
CA ILE A 425 -7.24 -14.94 21.07
C ILE A 425 -6.73 -13.54 21.39
N ILE A 426 -6.58 -13.24 22.68
CA ILE A 426 -6.04 -11.97 23.17
C ILE A 426 -4.72 -12.23 23.89
N THR A 427 -3.69 -11.46 23.56
CA THR A 427 -2.41 -11.44 24.27
C THR A 427 -2.09 -10.01 24.70
N ALA A 428 -2.08 -9.73 25.99
CA ALA A 428 -1.87 -8.38 26.55
C ALA A 428 -0.70 -8.33 27.54
N ASP A 429 0.12 -7.29 27.50
CA ASP A 429 1.09 -7.01 28.57
C ASP A 429 0.45 -6.24 29.74
N GLY A 430 -0.61 -5.48 29.46
CA GLY A 430 -1.42 -4.75 30.44
C GLY A 430 -2.73 -5.46 30.72
N ASN A 431 -3.78 -4.70 31.02
CA ASN A 431 -5.11 -5.22 31.37
C ASN A 431 -5.93 -5.59 30.12
N VAL A 432 -6.88 -6.51 30.30
CA VAL A 432 -7.89 -6.86 29.29
C VAL A 432 -9.28 -6.51 29.83
N ASN A 433 -10.00 -5.64 29.12
CA ASN A 433 -11.35 -5.23 29.48
C ASN A 433 -12.34 -5.58 28.38
N ILE A 434 -13.23 -6.54 28.66
CA ILE A 434 -14.29 -6.95 27.76
C ILE A 434 -15.62 -6.45 28.33
N ALA A 435 -16.22 -5.45 27.68
CA ALA A 435 -17.43 -4.81 28.20
C ALA A 435 -18.63 -5.78 28.27
N GLY A 436 -18.68 -6.71 27.31
CA GLY A 436 -19.61 -7.83 27.24
C GLY A 436 -18.99 -9.10 27.82
N GLY A 437 -19.08 -10.19 27.07
CA GLY A 437 -18.59 -11.48 27.53
C GLY A 437 -17.47 -12.08 26.69
N ILE A 438 -16.89 -13.13 27.24
CA ILE A 438 -15.86 -13.96 26.62
C ILE A 438 -16.47 -15.33 26.35
N ASN A 439 -16.65 -15.68 25.07
CA ASN A 439 -17.15 -16.97 24.61
C ASN A 439 -16.09 -17.67 23.76
N GLU A 440 -15.83 -18.95 24.01
CA GLU A 440 -14.86 -19.76 23.26
C GLU A 440 -13.47 -19.11 23.12
N GLY A 441 -13.13 -18.18 24.01
CA GLY A 441 -11.97 -17.30 23.88
C GLY A 441 -10.73 -17.83 24.59
N LYS A 442 -9.57 -17.34 24.17
CA LYS A 442 -8.29 -17.56 24.87
C LYS A 442 -7.66 -16.23 25.21
N ILE A 443 -7.40 -16.00 26.50
CA ILE A 443 -6.79 -14.76 26.98
C ILE A 443 -5.49 -15.10 27.70
N TYR A 444 -4.42 -14.42 27.31
CA TYR A 444 -3.12 -14.43 27.99
C TYR A 444 -2.76 -12.99 28.34
N THR A 445 -2.66 -12.68 29.62
CA THR A 445 -2.33 -11.32 30.06
C THR A 445 -1.41 -11.27 31.28
N ARG A 446 -0.59 -10.22 31.42
CA ARG A 446 0.13 -9.96 32.67
C ARG A 446 -0.65 -9.05 33.63
N GLY A 447 -1.67 -8.35 33.14
CA GLY A 447 -2.55 -7.51 33.95
C GLY A 447 -3.79 -8.27 34.43
N ASN A 448 -4.83 -7.49 34.70
CA ASN A 448 -6.13 -7.98 35.15
C ASN A 448 -7.07 -8.25 33.97
N VAL A 449 -8.05 -9.11 34.17
CA VAL A 449 -9.13 -9.41 33.21
C VAL A 449 -10.47 -8.97 33.79
N TYR A 450 -11.17 -8.12 33.06
CA TYR A 450 -12.53 -7.69 33.38
C TYR A 450 -13.49 -8.18 32.30
N ALA A 451 -14.58 -8.83 32.71
CA ALA A 451 -15.63 -9.26 31.80
C ALA A 451 -16.98 -9.34 32.49
N LYS A 452 -18.07 -9.28 31.71
CA LYS A 452 -19.41 -9.51 32.24
C LYS A 452 -19.68 -10.99 32.53
N PHE A 453 -19.24 -11.86 31.63
CA PHE A 453 -19.36 -13.32 31.75
C PHE A 453 -18.25 -14.02 30.98
N ILE A 454 -17.91 -15.25 31.38
CA ILE A 454 -16.88 -16.08 30.73
C ILE A 454 -17.46 -17.48 30.49
N HIS A 455 -17.60 -17.87 29.23
CA HIS A 455 -18.14 -19.17 28.82
C HIS A 455 -17.17 -19.94 27.93
N GLN A 456 -16.98 -21.24 28.21
CA GLN A 456 -16.23 -22.15 27.32
C GLN A 456 -14.83 -21.64 26.94
N SER A 457 -14.16 -20.96 27.87
CA SER A 457 -12.98 -20.15 27.57
C SER A 457 -11.79 -20.46 28.47
N GLN A 458 -10.60 -20.09 28.01
CA GLN A 458 -9.35 -20.22 28.76
C GLN A 458 -8.77 -18.84 29.08
N VAL A 459 -8.54 -18.56 30.36
CA VAL A 459 -7.98 -17.28 30.82
C VAL A 459 -6.75 -17.55 31.67
N VAL A 460 -5.61 -17.01 31.25
CA VAL A 460 -4.34 -17.08 31.99
C VAL A 460 -3.86 -15.65 32.25
N CYS A 461 -3.83 -15.24 33.51
CA CYS A 461 -3.44 -13.87 33.88
C CYS A 461 -2.53 -13.80 35.10
N MET A 462 -1.63 -12.81 35.18
CA MET A 462 -0.84 -12.59 36.41
C MET A 462 -1.54 -11.67 37.41
N GLY A 463 -2.57 -10.93 36.99
CA GLY A 463 -3.41 -10.11 37.85
C GLY A 463 -4.69 -10.82 38.33
N ASP A 464 -5.69 -10.00 38.60
CA ASP A 464 -7.03 -10.41 39.05
C ASP A 464 -7.96 -10.74 37.88
N VAL A 465 -8.93 -11.62 38.13
CA VAL A 465 -10.04 -11.89 37.20
C VAL A 465 -11.34 -11.44 37.84
N ILE A 466 -11.99 -10.43 37.27
CA ILE A 466 -13.19 -9.81 37.81
C ILE A 466 -14.33 -10.02 36.83
N VAL A 467 -15.35 -10.76 37.28
CA VAL A 467 -16.51 -11.16 36.47
C VAL A 467 -17.81 -10.70 37.13
N GLU A 468 -18.65 -10.01 36.38
CA GLU A 468 -19.90 -9.45 36.92
C GLU A 468 -20.95 -10.54 37.21
N LYS A 469 -21.22 -11.41 36.21
CA LYS A 469 -22.41 -12.28 36.19
C LYS A 469 -22.17 -13.76 36.36
N GLU A 470 -21.29 -14.40 35.57
CA GLU A 470 -21.09 -15.84 35.66
C GLU A 470 -19.85 -16.33 34.92
N ILE A 471 -19.39 -17.49 35.35
CA ILE A 471 -18.31 -18.25 34.72
C ILE A 471 -18.83 -19.69 34.52
N VAL A 472 -18.82 -20.16 33.28
CA VAL A 472 -19.40 -21.45 32.87
C VAL A 472 -18.44 -22.19 31.93
N ASP A 473 -18.19 -23.46 32.17
CA ASP A 473 -17.31 -24.31 31.35
C ASP A 473 -15.95 -23.68 31.03
N ALA A 474 -15.36 -22.94 31.97
CA ALA A 474 -14.13 -22.19 31.76
C ALA A 474 -12.94 -22.77 32.55
N ASP A 475 -11.73 -22.54 32.04
CA ASP A 475 -10.47 -22.82 32.73
C ASP A 475 -9.73 -21.50 32.99
N ILE A 476 -9.58 -21.15 34.27
CA ILE A 476 -9.02 -19.87 34.70
C ILE A 476 -7.81 -20.10 35.59
N GLU A 477 -6.68 -19.53 35.18
CA GLU A 477 -5.44 -19.51 35.95
C GLU A 477 -5.05 -18.05 36.23
N CYS A 478 -5.02 -17.65 37.51
CA CYS A 478 -4.65 -16.29 37.91
C CYS A 478 -3.70 -16.24 39.11
N SER A 479 -2.73 -15.33 39.10
CA SER A 479 -1.89 -15.07 40.29
C SER A 479 -2.52 -14.05 41.25
N GLY A 480 -3.58 -13.37 40.83
CA GLY A 480 -4.39 -12.51 41.68
C GLY A 480 -5.56 -13.23 42.35
N VAL A 481 -6.61 -12.47 42.66
CA VAL A 481 -7.90 -12.96 43.14
C VAL A 481 -8.84 -13.15 41.95
N CYS A 482 -9.67 -14.20 41.98
CA CYS A 482 -10.82 -14.27 41.09
C CYS A 482 -12.09 -13.89 41.84
N VAL A 483 -12.79 -12.87 41.33
CA VAL A 483 -14.02 -12.36 41.91
C VAL A 483 -15.16 -12.53 40.91
N VAL A 484 -16.23 -13.20 41.35
CA VAL A 484 -17.51 -13.23 40.66
C VAL A 484 -18.52 -12.50 41.53
N GLU A 485 -18.84 -11.25 41.17
CA GLU A 485 -19.52 -10.31 42.06
C GLU A 485 -20.93 -10.77 42.46
N ASN A 486 -21.80 -11.04 41.47
CA ASN A 486 -23.21 -11.36 41.69
C ASN A 486 -23.64 -12.67 41.04
N GLY A 487 -22.69 -13.60 40.91
CA GLY A 487 -22.78 -14.63 39.90
C GLY A 487 -22.68 -16.08 40.34
N LYS A 488 -22.70 -16.94 39.32
CA LYS A 488 -22.53 -18.39 39.44
C LYS A 488 -21.20 -18.83 38.84
N PHE A 489 -20.60 -19.84 39.47
CA PHE A 489 -19.45 -20.58 38.94
C PHE A 489 -19.88 -22.02 38.66
N ILE A 490 -19.89 -22.44 37.39
CA ILE A 490 -20.53 -23.70 36.97
C ILE A 490 -19.58 -24.51 36.09
N SER A 491 -19.40 -25.81 36.38
CA SER A 491 -18.66 -26.76 35.53
C SER A 491 -17.27 -26.24 35.11
N SER A 492 -16.60 -25.50 36.01
CA SER A 492 -15.40 -24.74 35.67
C SER A 492 -14.22 -25.12 36.55
N ARG A 493 -13.01 -24.89 36.03
CA ARG A 493 -11.75 -25.04 36.74
C ARG A 493 -11.15 -23.68 37.01
N ILE A 494 -10.73 -23.45 38.25
CA ILE A 494 -10.05 -22.23 38.62
C ILE A 494 -8.87 -22.49 39.55
N THR A 495 -7.75 -21.84 39.23
CA THR A 495 -6.57 -21.76 40.08
C THR A 495 -6.27 -20.28 40.33
N ALA A 496 -6.36 -19.85 41.60
CA ALA A 496 -6.13 -18.47 41.99
C ALA A 496 -5.18 -18.39 43.19
N LYS A 497 -4.03 -17.71 43.04
CA LYS A 497 -3.05 -17.62 44.14
C LYS A 497 -3.60 -16.83 45.33
N MET A 498 -4.25 -15.69 45.11
CA MET A 498 -4.77 -14.83 46.19
C MET A 498 -6.16 -15.23 46.69
N GLY A 499 -6.82 -16.19 46.03
CA GLY A 499 -8.11 -16.74 46.45
C GLY A 499 -9.23 -16.54 45.43
N VAL A 500 -10.41 -17.04 45.78
CA VAL A 500 -11.62 -16.96 44.94
C VAL A 500 -12.79 -16.44 45.78
N LYS A 501 -13.49 -15.42 45.28
CA LYS A 501 -14.70 -14.85 45.89
C LYS A 501 -15.87 -15.00 44.93
N VAL A 502 -16.79 -15.91 45.24
CA VAL A 502 -17.96 -16.22 44.41
C VAL A 502 -19.19 -16.33 45.29
N ARG A 503 -20.34 -15.83 44.80
CA ARG A 503 -21.61 -15.94 45.53
C ARG A 503 -22.18 -17.37 45.53
N ASN A 504 -22.26 -18.00 44.36
CA ASN A 504 -22.82 -19.35 44.20
C ASN A 504 -21.86 -20.25 43.41
N ILE A 505 -21.53 -21.42 43.94
CA ILE A 505 -20.68 -22.42 43.29
C ILE A 505 -21.52 -23.65 42.96
N GLY A 506 -21.63 -23.96 41.67
CA GLY A 506 -22.28 -25.15 41.13
C GLY A 506 -23.79 -25.05 40.96
N THR A 507 -24.36 -26.10 40.37
CA THR A 507 -25.81 -26.35 40.32
C THR A 507 -26.04 -27.86 40.50
N GLN A 508 -27.27 -28.28 40.79
CA GLN A 508 -27.59 -29.70 41.00
C GLN A 508 -27.36 -30.59 39.77
N MET A 509 -27.43 -30.03 38.56
CA MET A 509 -27.34 -30.77 37.30
C MET A 509 -25.98 -30.62 36.60
N ALA A 510 -25.10 -29.73 37.09
CA ALA A 510 -23.84 -29.42 36.43
C ALA A 510 -22.70 -30.32 36.93
N GLU A 511 -21.69 -30.48 36.08
CA GLU A 511 -20.44 -31.14 36.45
C GLU A 511 -19.73 -30.43 37.62
N PRO A 512 -18.91 -31.16 38.40
CA PRO A 512 -18.19 -30.59 39.53
C PRO A 512 -17.24 -29.46 39.14
N ASN A 513 -17.25 -28.41 39.95
CA ASN A 513 -16.27 -27.34 39.90
C ASN A 513 -14.94 -27.77 40.56
N ILE A 514 -13.81 -27.38 39.98
CA ILE A 514 -12.48 -27.60 40.56
C ILE A 514 -11.88 -26.25 40.95
N VAL A 515 -11.76 -25.98 42.24
CA VAL A 515 -11.22 -24.73 42.77
C VAL A 515 -9.92 -25.00 43.53
N LYS A 516 -8.82 -24.40 43.09
CA LYS A 516 -7.51 -24.42 43.74
C LYS A 516 -7.13 -23.01 44.16
N VAL A 517 -6.82 -22.81 45.43
CA VAL A 517 -6.45 -21.50 46.00
C VAL A 517 -5.09 -21.55 46.69
N GLY A 518 -4.41 -20.40 46.79
CA GLY A 518 -3.08 -20.33 47.41
C GLY A 518 -1.97 -20.84 46.52
N TYR A 519 -2.27 -21.08 45.24
CA TYR A 519 -1.37 -21.72 44.30
C TYR A 519 -1.05 -20.83 43.12
N ASP A 520 0.23 -20.61 42.87
CA ASP A 520 0.71 -19.78 41.76
C ASP A 520 1.22 -20.65 40.62
N ILE A 521 0.41 -20.80 39.58
CA ILE A 521 0.72 -21.67 38.44
C ILE A 521 1.98 -21.22 37.69
N PHE A 522 2.26 -19.92 37.65
CA PHE A 522 3.41 -19.38 36.93
C PHE A 522 4.69 -19.75 37.67
N THR A 523 4.66 -19.61 39.00
CA THR A 523 5.78 -20.03 39.85
C THR A 523 6.03 -21.54 39.72
N GLU A 524 4.99 -22.39 39.68
CA GLU A 524 5.18 -23.82 39.44
C GLU A 524 5.78 -24.09 38.06
N LYS A 525 5.24 -23.48 37.00
CA LYS A 525 5.73 -23.66 35.62
C LYS A 525 7.20 -23.26 35.51
N GLU A 526 7.60 -22.14 36.11
CA GLU A 526 9.00 -21.70 36.15
C GLU A 526 9.87 -22.62 37.02
N LEU A 527 9.38 -23.06 38.18
CA LEU A 527 10.08 -24.03 39.03
C LEU A 527 10.32 -25.36 38.28
N GLY A 528 9.35 -25.83 37.50
CA GLY A 528 9.48 -27.02 36.66
C GLY A 528 10.56 -26.85 35.59
N LYS A 529 10.53 -25.75 34.83
CA LYS A 529 11.57 -25.45 33.83
C LYS A 529 12.96 -25.39 34.45
N ASN A 530 13.09 -24.74 35.60
CA ASN A 530 14.37 -24.61 36.30
C ASN A 530 14.87 -25.96 36.82
N LYS A 531 13.98 -26.82 37.33
CA LYS A 531 14.32 -28.20 37.72
C LYS A 531 14.83 -29.00 36.52
N ASP A 532 14.14 -28.94 35.38
CA ASP A 532 14.55 -29.63 34.15
C ASP A 532 15.92 -29.14 33.65
N GLN A 533 16.18 -27.83 33.73
CA GLN A 533 17.48 -27.26 33.39
C GLN A 533 18.59 -27.73 34.34
N VAL A 534 18.32 -27.73 35.64
CA VAL A 534 19.26 -28.23 36.66
C VAL A 534 19.60 -29.70 36.40
N ASP A 535 18.62 -30.53 36.07
CA ASP A 535 18.86 -31.95 35.80
C ASP A 535 19.68 -32.18 34.51
N LYS A 536 19.47 -31.35 33.48
CA LYS A 536 20.32 -31.36 32.27
C LYS A 536 21.77 -30.98 32.59
N LEU A 537 21.97 -29.90 33.34
CA LEU A 537 23.31 -29.44 33.72
C LEU A 537 24.03 -30.46 34.60
N LYS A 538 23.34 -31.11 35.54
CA LYS A 538 23.91 -32.20 36.35
C LYS A 538 24.41 -33.36 35.48
N LYS A 539 23.65 -33.75 34.46
CA LYS A 539 24.08 -34.78 33.49
C LYS A 539 25.31 -34.36 32.70
N GLN A 540 25.39 -33.11 32.26
CA GLN A 540 26.56 -32.58 31.56
C GLN A 540 27.79 -32.52 32.47
N ILE A 541 27.63 -32.10 33.73
CA ILE A 541 28.72 -32.08 34.71
C ILE A 541 29.27 -33.49 34.90
N ALA A 542 28.41 -34.50 35.07
CA ALA A 542 28.85 -35.90 35.19
C ALA A 542 29.63 -36.36 33.95
N GLN A 543 29.11 -36.08 32.74
CA GLN A 543 29.80 -36.42 31.49
C GLN A 543 31.17 -35.73 31.34
N HIS A 544 31.25 -34.46 31.73
CA HIS A 544 32.51 -33.71 31.69
C HIS A 544 33.50 -34.17 32.76
N GLN A 545 33.03 -34.60 33.94
CA GLN A 545 33.85 -35.21 34.97
C GLN A 545 34.44 -36.53 34.47
N ASP A 546 33.63 -37.42 33.90
CA ASP A 546 34.10 -38.69 33.31
C ASP A 546 35.14 -38.43 32.19
N LYS A 547 34.88 -37.45 31.32
CA LYS A 547 35.82 -37.08 30.26
C LYS A 547 37.12 -36.50 30.81
N LYS A 548 37.04 -35.69 31.87
CA LYS A 548 38.22 -35.12 32.54
C LYS A 548 39.07 -36.22 33.18
N GLU A 549 38.45 -37.23 33.79
CA GLU A 549 39.17 -38.36 34.36
C GLU A 549 39.88 -39.18 33.27
N LYS A 550 39.18 -39.52 32.18
CA LYS A 550 39.80 -40.21 31.03
C LYS A 550 40.98 -39.44 30.44
N LEU A 551 40.81 -38.13 30.22
CA LEU A 551 41.90 -37.28 29.71
C LEU A 551 43.08 -37.18 30.68
N LYS A 552 42.85 -37.22 32.00
CA LYS A 552 43.93 -37.27 32.99
C LYS A 552 44.69 -38.58 32.92
N GLU A 553 43.98 -39.71 32.79
CA GLU A 553 44.61 -41.03 32.63
C GLU A 553 45.43 -41.11 31.35
N GLU A 554 44.89 -40.63 30.23
CA GLU A 554 45.60 -40.54 28.95
C GLU A 554 46.85 -39.66 29.05
N ASN A 555 46.75 -38.50 29.71
CA ASN A 555 47.89 -37.60 29.89
C ASN A 555 48.99 -38.24 30.78
N LEU A 556 48.61 -38.93 31.85
CA LEU A 556 49.55 -39.67 32.70
C LEU A 556 50.26 -40.77 31.91
N ASN A 557 49.54 -41.48 31.03
CA ASN A 557 50.12 -42.51 30.19
C ASN A 557 51.11 -41.93 29.15
N LEU A 558 50.74 -40.82 28.51
CA LEU A 558 51.64 -40.09 27.60
C LEU A 558 52.91 -39.60 28.31
N GLN A 559 52.81 -39.09 29.54
CA GLN A 559 53.99 -38.68 30.31
C GLN A 559 54.95 -39.84 30.59
N LYS A 560 54.43 -41.04 30.88
CA LYS A 560 55.25 -42.25 31.02
C LYS A 560 55.96 -42.59 29.71
N GLN A 561 55.23 -42.60 28.59
CA GLN A 561 55.82 -42.87 27.27
C GLN A 561 56.89 -41.85 26.87
N ILE A 562 56.67 -40.56 27.13
CA ILE A 562 57.68 -39.51 26.87
C ILE A 562 58.94 -39.77 27.70
N THR A 563 58.78 -40.16 28.96
CA THR A 563 59.92 -40.47 29.85
C THR A 563 60.69 -41.69 29.34
N GLU A 564 59.99 -42.75 28.92
CA GLU A 564 60.60 -43.94 28.32
C GLU A 564 61.36 -43.62 27.03
N LEU A 565 60.76 -42.84 26.13
CA LEU A 565 61.39 -42.41 24.88
C LEU A 565 62.61 -41.51 25.12
N ALA A 566 62.55 -40.62 26.11
CA ALA A 566 63.69 -39.79 26.50
C ALA A 566 64.87 -40.63 26.98
N HIS A 567 64.62 -41.66 27.81
CA HIS A 567 65.66 -42.61 28.22
C HIS A 567 66.27 -43.39 27.05
N VAL A 568 65.45 -43.80 26.07
CA VAL A 568 65.95 -44.47 24.86
C VAL A 568 66.80 -43.52 24.02
N GLN A 569 66.34 -42.28 23.82
CA GLN A 569 67.07 -41.26 23.08
C GLN A 569 68.44 -40.95 23.72
N ASP A 570 68.48 -40.74 25.04
CA ASP A 570 69.72 -40.49 25.78
C ASP A 570 70.69 -41.65 25.61
N ARG A 571 70.20 -42.89 25.69
CA ARG A 571 71.01 -44.10 25.46
C ARG A 571 71.55 -44.17 24.03
N SER A 572 70.69 -43.95 23.03
CA SER A 572 71.10 -43.98 21.62
C SER A 572 72.13 -42.89 21.29
N GLN A 573 72.01 -41.70 21.87
CA GLN A 573 73.00 -40.62 21.70
C GLN A 573 74.36 -40.95 22.33
N LEU A 574 74.37 -41.68 23.45
CA LEU A 574 75.61 -42.16 24.06
C LEU A 574 76.28 -43.23 23.19
N GLU A 575 75.49 -44.18 22.67
CA GLU A 575 75.98 -45.22 21.75
C GLU A 575 76.53 -44.61 20.44
N GLU A 576 75.85 -43.61 19.87
CA GLU A 576 76.31 -42.88 18.68
C GLU A 576 77.63 -42.14 18.93
N LYS A 577 77.78 -41.49 20.09
CA LYS A 577 79.05 -40.85 20.48
C LYS A 577 80.19 -41.85 20.62
N GLN A 578 79.94 -43.04 21.17
CA GLN A 578 80.94 -44.11 21.27
C GLN A 578 81.36 -44.62 19.88
N ILE A 579 80.40 -44.86 18.99
CA ILE A 579 80.70 -45.30 17.62
C ILE A 579 81.52 -44.23 16.87
N ASN A 580 81.15 -42.95 16.99
CA ASN A 580 81.90 -41.86 16.36
C ASN A 580 83.32 -41.70 16.93
N SER A 581 83.54 -42.01 18.22
CA SER A 581 84.91 -42.04 18.79
C SER A 581 85.72 -43.24 18.32
N ASP A 582 85.09 -44.37 18.01
CA ASP A 582 85.78 -45.57 17.53
C ASP A 582 86.13 -45.51 16.03
N ILE A 583 85.46 -44.64 15.27
CA ILE A 583 85.69 -44.42 13.82
C ILE A 583 86.72 -43.31 13.54
N SER A 584 86.95 -42.39 14.48
CA SER A 584 87.96 -41.31 14.39
C SER A 584 89.32 -41.76 14.88
#